data_AF-A0A378TRB8-F1
#
_entry.id   AF-A0A378TRB8-F1
#
_cell.length_a   1.000
_cell.length_b   1.000
_cell.length_c   1.000
_cell.angle_alpha   90.00
_cell.angle_beta   90.00
_cell.angle_gamma   90.00
#
_symmetry.space_group_name_H-M   'P 1'
#
loop_
_entity.id
_entity.type
_entity.pdbx_description
1 polymer ?
#
loop_
_entity_poly.entity_id
_entity_poly.type
_entity_poly.pdbx_seq_one_letter_code
_entity_poly.pdbx_strand_id
1 'polypeptide(L)'
;MTAESRAGRDGTPRPNSVAAALMRGYVVASAGARGRILGTDGNYTGKAPSVIVDLKSAIAYLKANDTLMAGRADRIIANGTSAGGAMSLLLGASGNSMDYHAELQKTGAIMTADDSVFAVSAYAPITNLENADMAYEWQFNGIFDYQKMSVGMLDYNVKRERIKASLRTSKKFGQMN
;
A
#
# COMPACT_ATOMS: atom_id res chain seq x y z
N MET A 1 20.24 21.19 10.30
CA MET A 1 18.89 20.84 10.81
C MET A 1 18.71 19.33 10.66
N THR A 2 18.62 18.61 11.78
CA THR A 2 18.31 17.17 11.77
C THR A 2 16.81 17.01 11.52
N ALA A 3 16.42 16.29 10.45
CA ALA A 3 15.02 15.93 10.23
C ALA A 3 14.43 15.38 11.52
N GLU A 4 13.38 16.02 12.02
CA GLU A 4 12.73 15.59 13.25
C GLU A 4 12.27 14.13 13.10
N SER A 5 12.88 13.30 13.92
CA SER A 5 12.58 11.90 14.08
C SER A 5 11.24 11.73 14.77
N ARG A 6 10.35 10.91 14.22
CA ARG A 6 9.23 10.40 15.02
C ARG A 6 9.83 9.51 16.11
N ALA A 7 9.33 9.63 17.34
CA ALA A 7 9.61 8.63 18.37
C ALA A 7 9.16 7.26 17.85
N GLY A 8 10.11 6.33 17.75
CA GLY A 8 9.85 4.92 17.50
C GLY A 8 9.03 4.33 18.64
N ARG A 9 8.50 3.12 18.43
CA ARG A 9 7.69 2.40 19.45
C ARG A 9 8.44 2.13 20.76
N ASP A 10 9.76 2.22 20.74
CA ASP A 10 10.72 2.06 21.84
C ASP A 10 11.22 3.41 22.40
N GLY A 11 10.63 4.53 21.96
CA GLY A 11 11.10 5.88 22.27
C GLY A 11 12.34 6.31 21.48
N THR A 12 12.92 5.43 20.67
CA THR A 12 14.12 5.78 19.88
C THR A 12 13.72 6.59 18.66
N PRO A 13 14.36 7.74 18.40
CA PRO A 13 14.11 8.52 17.19
C PRO A 13 14.31 7.68 15.92
N ARG A 14 13.26 7.53 15.11
CA ARG A 14 13.32 6.80 13.83
C ARG A 14 13.38 7.73 12.62
N PRO A 15 14.06 7.30 11.55
CA PRO A 15 14.07 8.04 10.29
C PRO A 15 12.66 8.25 9.76
N ASN A 16 12.31 9.50 9.47
CA ASN A 16 11.07 9.87 8.79
C ASN A 16 11.37 10.05 7.30
N SER A 17 10.81 9.19 6.46
CA SER A 17 11.06 9.21 5.01
C SER A 17 10.62 10.52 4.34
N VAL A 18 9.50 11.11 4.80
CA VAL A 18 9.01 12.41 4.29
C VAL A 18 10.01 13.51 4.63
N ALA A 19 10.43 13.59 5.89
CA ALA A 19 11.41 14.60 6.30
C ALA A 19 12.76 14.42 5.59
N ALA A 20 13.21 13.16 5.42
CA ALA A 20 14.41 12.83 4.67
C ALA A 20 14.33 13.22 3.20
N ALA A 21 13.14 13.12 2.59
CA ALA A 21 12.90 13.51 1.21
C ALA A 21 12.90 15.04 1.03
N LEU A 22 12.19 15.76 1.91
CA LEU A 22 12.18 17.22 1.92
C LEU A 22 13.59 17.80 2.11
N MET A 23 14.39 17.26 3.04
CA MET A 23 15.79 17.68 3.23
C MET A 23 16.68 17.44 2.00
N ARG A 24 16.29 16.52 1.11
CA ARG A 24 17.00 16.24 -0.15
C ARG A 24 16.46 17.06 -1.33
N GLY A 25 15.53 17.98 -1.09
CA GLY A 25 14.96 18.84 -2.12
C GLY A 25 13.84 18.18 -2.94
N TYR A 26 13.30 17.04 -2.50
CA TYR A 26 12.13 16.46 -3.14
C TYR A 26 10.86 17.17 -2.70
N VAL A 27 9.94 17.34 -3.64
CA VAL A 27 8.52 17.61 -3.33
C VAL A 27 7.87 16.29 -2.93
N VAL A 28 7.08 16.31 -1.85
CA VAL A 28 6.38 15.12 -1.35
C VAL A 28 4.88 15.31 -1.48
N ALA A 29 4.25 14.49 -2.31
CA ALA A 29 2.80 14.35 -2.38
C ALA A 29 2.38 13.07 -1.62
N SER A 30 1.57 13.23 -0.57
CA SER A 30 1.06 12.11 0.24
C SER A 30 -0.44 11.93 -0.02
N ALA A 31 -0.77 11.16 -1.05
CA ALA A 31 -2.16 10.90 -1.43
C ALA A 31 -2.85 9.93 -0.46
N GLY A 32 -4.05 10.28 -0.01
CA GLY A 32 -4.95 9.33 0.64
C GLY A 32 -5.53 8.36 -0.39
N ALA A 33 -5.64 7.09 -0.03
CA ALA A 33 -6.29 6.07 -0.87
C ALA A 33 -7.25 5.25 -0.03
N ARG A 34 -8.35 4.82 -0.64
CA ARG A 34 -9.32 3.91 -0.01
C ARG A 34 -8.65 2.58 0.31
N GLY A 35 -9.25 1.81 1.22
CA GLY A 35 -8.77 0.49 1.59
C GLY A 35 -9.92 -0.47 1.86
N ARG A 36 -9.65 -1.78 1.91
CA ARG A 36 -10.66 -2.85 1.89
C ARG A 36 -11.75 -2.81 2.98
N ILE A 37 -11.57 -1.99 4.02
CA ILE A 37 -12.52 -1.84 5.14
C ILE A 37 -13.32 -0.53 5.06
N LEU A 38 -13.02 0.35 4.12
CA LEU A 38 -13.75 1.60 3.97
C LEU A 38 -15.18 1.32 3.50
N GLY A 39 -16.15 1.80 4.25
CA GLY A 39 -17.58 1.59 4.02
C GLY A 39 -18.40 1.83 5.28
N THR A 40 -19.72 1.89 5.13
CA THR A 40 -20.70 1.93 6.22
C THR A 40 -21.77 0.87 5.95
N ASP A 41 -22.30 0.26 7.00
CA ASP A 41 -23.46 -0.65 6.93
C ASP A 41 -23.34 -1.77 5.88
N GLY A 42 -22.14 -2.36 5.76
CA GLY A 42 -21.85 -3.44 4.82
C GLY A 42 -21.57 -3.00 3.38
N ASN A 43 -21.74 -1.72 3.05
CA ASN A 43 -21.40 -1.17 1.74
C ASN A 43 -19.92 -0.76 1.67
N TYR A 44 -19.06 -1.66 1.21
CA TYR A 44 -17.61 -1.43 1.12
C TYR A 44 -17.20 -0.75 -0.20
N THR A 45 -16.60 0.44 -0.10
CA THR A 45 -16.20 1.28 -1.26
C THR A 45 -14.71 1.22 -1.57
N GLY A 46 -13.91 0.57 -0.72
CA GLY A 46 -12.45 0.49 -0.85
C GLY A 46 -11.90 -0.89 -1.21
N LYS A 47 -12.73 -1.83 -1.66
CA LYS A 47 -12.26 -3.11 -2.22
C LYS A 47 -11.48 -2.87 -3.52
N ALA A 48 -10.75 -3.88 -4.00
CA ALA A 48 -10.08 -3.76 -5.30
C ALA A 48 -11.10 -3.46 -6.41
N PRO A 49 -10.79 -2.58 -7.39
CA PRO A 49 -9.51 -1.90 -7.61
C PRO A 49 -9.41 -0.48 -6.99
N SER A 50 -10.28 -0.08 -6.06
CA SER A 50 -10.38 1.32 -5.58
C SER A 50 -9.06 1.97 -5.18
N VAL A 51 -8.17 1.23 -4.49
CA VAL A 51 -6.88 1.76 -4.01
C VAL A 51 -6.00 2.24 -5.16
N ILE A 52 -5.88 1.44 -6.22
CA ILE A 52 -5.03 1.79 -7.36
C ILE A 52 -5.68 2.91 -8.19
N VAL A 53 -7.02 2.93 -8.30
CA VAL A 53 -7.77 4.01 -8.97
C VAL A 53 -7.54 5.35 -8.27
N ASP A 54 -7.59 5.40 -6.94
CA ASP A 54 -7.33 6.64 -6.18
C ASP A 54 -5.91 7.16 -6.40
N LEU A 55 -4.92 6.27 -6.36
CA LEU A 55 -3.52 6.64 -6.55
C LEU A 55 -3.22 7.10 -7.98
N LYS A 56 -3.82 6.45 -8.98
CA LYS A 56 -3.75 6.89 -10.38
C LYS A 56 -4.40 8.25 -10.59
N SER A 57 -5.59 8.47 -10.01
CA SER A 57 -6.27 9.76 -10.03
C SER A 57 -5.42 10.88 -9.39
N ALA A 58 -4.73 10.57 -8.28
CA ALA A 58 -3.80 11.52 -7.65
C ALA A 58 -2.60 11.87 -8.55
N ILE A 59 -2.05 10.91 -9.29
CA ILE A 59 -0.96 11.18 -10.25
C ILE A 59 -1.46 12.04 -11.41
N ALA A 60 -2.62 11.70 -11.99
CA ALA A 60 -3.24 12.50 -13.04
C ALA A 60 -3.51 13.94 -12.57
N TYR A 61 -3.96 14.11 -11.31
CA TYR A 61 -4.10 15.43 -10.68
C TYR A 61 -2.78 16.20 -10.63
N LEU A 62 -1.70 15.58 -10.14
CA LEU A 62 -0.39 16.24 -10.09
C LEU A 62 0.11 16.61 -11.49
N LYS A 63 -0.06 15.73 -12.47
CA LYS A 63 0.35 15.98 -13.87
C LYS A 63 -0.44 17.08 -14.55
N ALA A 64 -1.75 17.12 -14.34
CA ALA A 64 -2.59 18.20 -14.86
C ALA A 64 -2.23 19.58 -14.28
N ASN A 65 -1.61 19.60 -13.10
CA ASN A 65 -1.21 20.81 -12.39
C ASN A 65 0.31 21.04 -12.40
N ASP A 66 1.06 20.45 -13.33
CA ASP A 66 2.52 20.53 -13.38
C ASP A 66 3.03 21.97 -13.38
N THR A 67 2.35 22.88 -14.09
CA THR A 67 2.73 24.30 -14.15
C THR A 67 2.38 25.09 -12.90
N LEU A 68 1.56 24.54 -12.00
CA LEU A 68 1.07 25.20 -10.79
C LEU A 68 1.72 24.65 -9.50
N MET A 69 2.29 23.44 -9.55
CA MET A 69 2.90 22.81 -8.39
C MET A 69 4.42 22.97 -8.38
N ALA A 70 5.02 22.90 -7.19
CA ALA A 70 6.47 22.76 -7.07
C ALA A 70 6.92 21.37 -7.59
N GLY A 71 8.13 21.30 -8.12
CA GLY A 71 8.71 20.06 -8.62
C GLY A 71 8.41 19.83 -10.10
N ARG A 72 8.39 18.56 -10.51
CA ARG A 72 8.13 18.17 -11.90
C ARG A 72 7.28 16.91 -11.94
N ALA A 73 6.12 16.98 -12.58
CA ALA A 73 5.20 15.86 -12.71
C ALA A 73 5.75 14.74 -13.59
N ASP A 74 6.70 15.05 -14.48
CA ASP A 74 7.43 14.06 -15.28
C ASP A 74 8.54 13.32 -14.50
N ARG A 75 8.70 13.60 -13.19
CA ARG A 75 9.66 12.96 -12.28
C ARG A 75 9.01 12.39 -11.01
N ILE A 76 7.74 11.98 -11.10
CA ILE A 76 7.04 11.34 -9.98
C ILE A 76 7.66 9.96 -9.69
N ILE A 77 8.03 9.72 -8.43
CA ILE A 77 8.55 8.44 -7.93
C ILE A 77 7.53 7.85 -6.95
N ALA A 78 6.94 6.69 -7.29
CA ALA A 78 6.04 5.99 -6.39
C ALA A 78 6.84 5.25 -5.31
N ASN A 79 6.46 5.37 -4.04
CA ASN A 79 7.16 4.70 -2.93
C ASN A 79 6.21 4.04 -1.93
N GLY A 80 6.50 2.80 -1.54
CA GLY A 80 5.68 2.09 -0.55
C GLY A 80 6.28 0.80 -0.02
N THR A 81 5.72 0.32 1.10
CA THR A 81 6.11 -0.92 1.79
C THR A 81 4.94 -1.91 1.84
N SER A 82 5.20 -3.21 1.73
CA SER A 82 4.18 -4.27 1.81
C SER A 82 3.08 -4.08 0.76
N ALA A 83 1.81 -4.01 1.15
CA ALA A 83 0.71 -3.68 0.23
C ALA A 83 0.91 -2.33 -0.49
N GLY A 84 1.50 -1.34 0.18
CA GLY A 84 1.87 -0.07 -0.46
C GLY A 84 3.01 -0.23 -1.48
N GLY A 85 3.92 -1.19 -1.26
CA GLY A 85 4.95 -1.55 -2.24
C GLY A 85 4.34 -2.21 -3.47
N ALA A 86 3.33 -3.07 -3.28
CA ALA A 86 2.57 -3.65 -4.38
C ALA A 86 1.86 -2.57 -5.20
N MET A 87 1.22 -1.58 -4.55
CA MET A 87 0.62 -0.45 -5.26
C MET A 87 1.68 0.39 -6.00
N SER A 88 2.87 0.59 -5.42
CA SER A 88 3.95 1.31 -6.09
C SER A 88 4.42 0.60 -7.37
N LEU A 89 4.60 -0.73 -7.32
CA LEU A 89 4.89 -1.54 -8.50
C LEU A 89 3.75 -1.49 -9.53
N LEU A 90 2.51 -1.62 -9.07
CA LEU A 90 1.35 -1.60 -9.97
C LEU A 90 1.21 -0.25 -10.68
N LEU A 91 1.46 0.87 -9.99
CA LEU A 91 1.52 2.20 -10.61
C LEU A 91 2.56 2.27 -11.74
N GLY A 92 3.77 1.78 -11.49
CA GLY A 92 4.82 1.74 -12.52
C GLY A 92 4.50 0.81 -13.68
N ALA A 93 3.93 -0.37 -13.40
CA ALA A 93 3.64 -1.39 -14.40
C ALA A 93 2.39 -1.09 -15.25
N SER A 94 1.44 -0.31 -14.71
CA SER A 94 0.14 -0.07 -15.35
C SER A 94 -0.08 1.38 -15.77
N GLY A 95 0.99 2.17 -15.89
CA GLY A 95 0.89 3.57 -16.34
C GLY A 95 0.11 3.69 -17.64
N ASN A 96 -0.92 4.52 -17.65
CA ASN A 96 -1.85 4.72 -18.77
C ASN A 96 -2.55 3.44 -19.28
N SER A 97 -2.71 2.42 -18.43
CA SER A 97 -3.45 1.21 -18.79
C SER A 97 -4.95 1.48 -18.96
N MET A 98 -5.51 0.94 -20.03
CA MET A 98 -6.94 1.00 -20.33
C MET A 98 -7.81 0.23 -19.31
N ASP A 99 -7.23 -0.70 -18.55
CA ASP A 99 -7.96 -1.50 -17.55
C ASP A 99 -8.63 -0.64 -16.47
N TYR A 100 -8.10 0.57 -16.22
CA TYR A 100 -8.60 1.47 -15.17
C TYR A 100 -9.42 2.64 -15.70
N HIS A 101 -9.53 2.81 -17.02
CA HIS A 101 -10.11 4.00 -17.64
C HIS A 101 -11.57 4.25 -17.21
N ALA A 102 -12.40 3.20 -17.19
CA ALA A 102 -13.80 3.31 -16.82
C ALA A 102 -13.98 3.74 -15.35
N GLU A 103 -13.19 3.18 -14.42
CA GLU A 103 -13.26 3.54 -13.00
C GLU A 103 -12.63 4.93 -12.73
N LEU A 104 -11.59 5.31 -13.45
CA LEU A 104 -11.02 6.66 -13.40
C LEU A 104 -12.04 7.71 -13.85
N GLN A 105 -12.74 7.46 -14.97
CA GLN A 105 -13.80 8.35 -15.45
C GLN A 105 -14.94 8.45 -14.43
N LYS A 106 -15.39 7.30 -13.89
CA LYS A 106 -16.48 7.24 -12.90
C LYS A 106 -16.14 7.99 -11.59
N THR A 107 -14.87 8.00 -11.20
CA THR A 107 -14.40 8.72 -9.99
C THR A 107 -14.09 10.19 -10.25
N GLY A 108 -14.22 10.67 -11.49
CA GLY A 108 -13.95 12.06 -11.86
C GLY A 108 -12.46 12.41 -11.89
N ALA A 109 -11.59 11.44 -12.18
CA ALA A 109 -10.18 11.70 -12.41
C ALA A 109 -9.96 12.67 -13.58
N ILE A 110 -8.85 13.40 -13.58
CA ILE A 110 -8.50 14.30 -14.68
C ILE A 110 -8.01 13.49 -15.88
N MET A 111 -8.94 13.13 -16.78
CA MET A 111 -8.70 12.21 -17.91
C MET A 111 -7.80 12.81 -19.01
N THR A 112 -7.50 14.10 -18.97
CA THR A 112 -6.59 14.75 -19.93
C THR A 112 -5.10 14.58 -19.58
N ALA A 113 -4.79 14.08 -18.39
CA ALA A 113 -3.45 13.75 -17.95
C ALA A 113 -3.30 12.23 -17.77
N ASP A 114 -2.13 11.69 -18.13
CA ASP A 114 -1.84 10.28 -17.90
C ASP A 114 -1.54 9.99 -16.41
N ASP A 115 -1.46 8.72 -16.02
CA ASP A 115 -1.20 8.30 -14.64
C ASP A 115 0.14 7.57 -14.44
N SER A 116 1.05 7.66 -15.42
CA SER A 116 2.36 7.01 -15.39
C SER A 116 3.33 7.67 -14.40
N VAL A 117 4.24 6.90 -13.84
CA VAL A 117 5.30 7.38 -12.94
C VAL A 117 6.67 7.20 -13.57
N PHE A 118 7.63 8.06 -13.19
CA PHE A 118 9.00 8.03 -13.69
C PHE A 118 9.80 6.86 -13.12
N ALA A 119 9.63 6.56 -11.83
CA ALA A 119 10.31 5.47 -11.16
C ALA A 119 9.49 4.89 -10.00
N VAL A 120 9.89 3.70 -9.55
CA VAL A 120 9.26 3.00 -8.43
C VAL A 120 10.30 2.60 -7.40
N SER A 121 9.98 2.86 -6.13
CA SER A 121 10.70 2.38 -4.95
C SER A 121 9.76 1.50 -4.11
N ALA A 122 9.90 0.18 -4.21
CA ALA A 122 8.98 -0.76 -3.56
C ALA A 122 9.72 -1.68 -2.58
N TYR A 123 9.29 -1.68 -1.31
CA TYR A 123 9.88 -2.49 -0.26
C TYR A 123 8.95 -3.64 0.13
N ALA A 124 9.46 -4.87 0.09
CA ALA A 124 8.71 -6.10 0.40
C ALA A 124 7.30 -6.14 -0.21
N PRO A 125 7.14 -5.89 -1.53
CA PRO A 125 5.85 -5.76 -2.16
C PRO A 125 5.05 -7.06 -2.07
N ILE A 126 3.81 -6.99 -1.57
CA ILE A 126 2.89 -8.14 -1.53
C ILE A 126 2.07 -8.17 -2.83
N THR A 127 2.66 -8.76 -3.87
CA THR A 127 2.13 -8.82 -5.24
C THR A 127 1.88 -10.28 -5.67
N ASN A 128 1.40 -10.49 -6.90
CA ASN A 128 1.18 -11.81 -7.51
C ASN A 128 0.35 -12.73 -6.60
N LEU A 129 -0.76 -12.18 -6.09
CA LEU A 129 -1.53 -12.76 -4.99
C LEU A 129 -2.13 -14.12 -5.37
N GLU A 130 -2.49 -14.28 -6.64
CA GLU A 130 -3.05 -15.50 -7.22
C GLU A 130 -2.05 -16.67 -7.24
N ASN A 131 -0.75 -16.39 -7.21
CA ASN A 131 0.31 -17.40 -7.17
C ASN A 131 1.07 -17.41 -5.83
N ALA A 132 0.69 -16.55 -4.88
CA ALA A 132 1.43 -16.35 -3.63
C ALA A 132 1.41 -17.58 -2.74
N ASP A 133 0.28 -18.30 -2.65
CA ASP A 133 0.17 -19.53 -1.86
C ASP A 133 1.12 -20.61 -2.38
N MET A 134 1.24 -20.77 -3.70
CA MET A 134 2.19 -21.70 -4.31
C MET A 134 3.63 -21.36 -3.96
N ALA A 135 4.01 -20.09 -4.06
CA ALA A 135 5.35 -19.63 -3.71
C ALA A 135 5.63 -19.80 -2.20
N TYR A 136 4.63 -19.55 -1.37
CA TYR A 136 4.73 -19.70 0.08
C TYR A 136 4.98 -21.15 0.48
N GLU A 137 4.21 -22.08 -0.11
CA GLU A 137 4.40 -23.51 0.12
C GLU A 137 5.72 -23.99 -0.48
N TRP A 138 6.15 -23.51 -1.66
CA TRP A 138 7.47 -23.85 -2.18
C TRP A 138 8.60 -23.50 -1.20
N GLN A 139 8.51 -22.35 -0.52
CA GLN A 139 9.53 -21.92 0.44
C GLN A 139 9.46 -22.66 1.78
N PHE A 140 8.25 -22.97 2.26
CA PHE A 140 8.03 -23.44 3.64
C PHE A 140 7.51 -24.88 3.74
N ASN A 141 7.40 -25.62 2.64
CA ASN A 141 6.93 -27.00 2.68
C ASN A 141 7.76 -27.83 3.68
N GLY A 142 7.06 -28.63 4.49
CA GLY A 142 7.68 -29.42 5.56
C GLY A 142 7.88 -28.68 6.89
N ILE A 143 7.68 -27.35 6.93
CA ILE A 143 7.66 -26.56 8.16
C ILE A 143 6.22 -26.40 8.62
N PHE A 144 5.86 -27.09 9.71
CA PHE A 144 4.47 -27.13 10.20
C PHE A 144 4.19 -26.15 11.34
N ASP A 145 5.21 -25.69 12.03
CA ASP A 145 5.09 -24.77 13.15
C ASP A 145 5.42 -23.35 12.71
N TYR A 146 4.56 -22.40 13.04
CA TYR A 146 4.70 -21.01 12.60
C TYR A 146 4.43 -20.03 13.75
N GLN A 147 4.96 -18.82 13.58
CA GLN A 147 4.72 -17.71 14.50
C GLN A 147 4.15 -16.54 13.71
N LYS A 148 3.04 -15.97 14.19
CA LYS A 148 2.45 -14.77 13.59
C LYS A 148 2.26 -13.68 14.61
N MET A 149 2.24 -12.44 14.15
CA MET A 149 1.76 -11.32 14.95
C MET A 149 0.24 -11.27 14.87
N SER A 150 -0.42 -11.43 16.00
CA SER A 150 -1.82 -11.06 16.18
C SER A 150 -1.89 -9.58 16.52
N VAL A 151 -2.73 -8.84 15.79
CA VAL A 151 -2.96 -7.42 16.02
C VAL A 151 -4.43 -7.27 16.38
N GLY A 152 -4.70 -6.79 17.58
CA GLY A 152 -6.04 -6.49 18.09
C GLY A 152 -6.13 -5.04 18.53
N MET A 153 -7.35 -4.58 18.77
CA MET A 153 -7.63 -3.28 19.39
C MET A 153 -8.34 -3.54 20.70
N LEU A 154 -7.74 -3.09 21.80
CA LEU A 154 -8.30 -3.18 23.16
C LEU A 154 -8.26 -1.78 23.75
N ASP A 155 -9.42 -1.25 24.16
CA ASP A 155 -9.55 0.07 24.76
C ASP A 155 -8.83 1.18 23.96
N TYR A 156 -9.07 1.21 22.64
CA TYR A 156 -8.45 2.13 21.68
C TYR A 156 -6.91 2.02 21.55
N ASN A 157 -6.29 1.06 22.22
CA ASN A 157 -4.88 0.76 22.10
C ASN A 157 -4.66 -0.44 21.19
N VAL A 158 -3.68 -0.33 20.29
CA VAL A 158 -3.31 -1.43 19.39
C VAL A 158 -2.46 -2.45 20.15
N LYS A 159 -3.05 -3.61 20.47
CA LYS A 159 -2.33 -4.74 21.07
C LYS A 159 -1.67 -5.57 19.98
N ARG A 160 -0.41 -5.95 20.18
CA ARG A 160 0.35 -6.80 19.27
C ARG A 160 0.98 -7.94 20.03
N GLU A 161 0.61 -9.17 19.69
CA GLU A 161 1.09 -10.37 20.38
C GLU A 161 1.65 -11.36 19.39
N ARG A 162 2.75 -12.03 19.74
CA ARG A 162 3.28 -13.12 18.93
C ARG A 162 2.61 -14.42 19.35
N ILE A 163 1.92 -15.06 18.41
CA ILE A 163 1.24 -16.33 18.62
C ILE A 163 2.02 -17.43 17.90
N LYS A 164 2.36 -18.50 18.62
CA LYS A 164 2.87 -19.76 18.04
C LYS A 164 1.69 -20.65 17.69
N ALA A 165 1.72 -21.29 16.53
CA ALA A 165 0.69 -22.20 16.06
C ALA A 165 1.30 -23.31 15.20
N SER A 166 0.55 -24.39 14.99
CA SER A 166 0.97 -25.52 14.16
C SER A 166 -0.15 -25.93 13.21
N LEU A 167 0.20 -26.10 11.93
CA LEU A 167 -0.69 -26.56 10.86
C LEU A 167 -1.18 -27.99 11.08
N ARG A 168 -0.51 -28.78 11.94
CA ARG A 168 -0.92 -30.15 12.30
C ARG A 168 -2.11 -30.16 13.27
N THR A 169 -2.25 -29.15 14.11
CA THR A 169 -3.32 -29.03 15.12
C THR A 169 -4.56 -28.28 14.61
N SER A 170 -4.47 -27.53 13.51
CA SER A 170 -5.56 -26.69 13.01
C SER A 170 -6.60 -27.41 12.12
N LYS A 171 -6.43 -28.71 11.84
CA LYS A 171 -7.35 -29.51 11.00
C LYS A 171 -8.74 -29.80 11.60
N LYS A 172 -9.11 -29.25 12.76
CA LYS A 172 -10.41 -29.50 13.43
C LYS A 172 -11.50 -28.43 13.27
N PHE A 173 -11.31 -27.36 12.48
CA PHE A 173 -12.38 -26.37 12.21
C PHE A 173 -12.99 -26.52 10.81
N GLY A 174 -13.47 -27.72 10.51
CA GLY A 174 -14.11 -28.06 9.24
C GLY A 174 -15.20 -29.11 9.37
N GLN A 175 -15.93 -29.12 10.49
CA GLN A 175 -17.27 -29.70 10.61
C GLN A 175 -17.99 -28.98 11.76
N MET A 176 -18.78 -27.97 11.42
CA MET A 176 -19.97 -27.63 12.19
C MET A 176 -21.10 -27.53 11.16
N ASN A 177 -22.05 -28.45 11.30
CA ASN A 177 -23.36 -28.41 10.65
C ASN A 177 -24.11 -27.13 11.02
#